data_AF-A0AA96F0P3-F1
#
_entry.id   AF-A0AA96F0P3-F1
#
_cell.length_a   1.000
_cell.length_b   1.000
_cell.length_c   1.000
_cell.angle_alpha   90.00
_cell.angle_beta   90.00
_cell.angle_gamma   90.00
#
_symmetry.space_group_name_H-M   'P 1'
#
loop_
_entity.id
_entity.type
_entity.pdbx_description
1 polymer ?
#
loop_
_entity_poly.entity_id
_entity_poly.type
_entity_poly.pdbx_seq_one_letter_code
_entity_poly.pdbx_strand_id
1 'polypeptide(L)'
;MKTIKKISLVLFAALAVSLSSCSSDGGSGGGTAGAGTIKAKVNGSWVTTPELTTAATHSGNFLHIQGTAGDTSSKSFSVNVIAFDGVGTYDIGGGVSGLGAANATYNETIVNISNPMASDYSNWSAPYDGGAKVGEVTVTEITETNVKGTFYFTAKNTDDNSTKEITEGSFNIPLE
;
A
#
# COMPACT_ATOMS: atom_id res chain seq x y z
N MET A 1 -28.71 -54.06 -44.69
CA MET A 1 -30.00 -53.79 -44.01
C MET A 1 -29.67 -53.34 -42.59
N LYS A 2 -29.74 -52.03 -42.32
CA LYS A 2 -30.84 -51.36 -41.60
C LYS A 2 -30.59 -51.31 -40.08
N THR A 3 -29.77 -50.35 -39.65
CA THR A 3 -29.84 -49.63 -38.35
C THR A 3 -28.98 -48.37 -38.50
N ILE A 4 -29.46 -47.34 -39.21
CA ILE A 4 -30.10 -46.15 -38.60
C ILE A 4 -29.03 -45.37 -37.80
N LYS A 5 -28.24 -44.49 -38.42
CA LYS A 5 -28.62 -43.10 -38.78
C LYS A 5 -29.47 -42.44 -37.68
N LYS A 6 -28.86 -41.99 -36.57
CA LYS A 6 -29.37 -40.92 -35.67
C LYS A 6 -28.46 -40.70 -34.43
N ILE A 7 -27.18 -40.34 -34.60
CA ILE A 7 -26.36 -39.75 -33.51
C ILE A 7 -25.48 -38.63 -34.11
N SER A 8 -26.09 -37.66 -34.80
CA SER A 8 -25.34 -36.58 -35.48
C SER A 8 -25.95 -35.19 -35.26
N LEU A 9 -26.72 -34.97 -34.20
CA LEU A 9 -27.32 -33.65 -33.98
C LEU A 9 -27.75 -33.41 -32.52
N VAL A 10 -26.81 -33.39 -31.56
CA VAL A 10 -26.98 -32.60 -30.33
C VAL A 10 -25.61 -32.13 -29.83
N LEU A 11 -25.47 -30.81 -29.71
CA LEU A 11 -24.47 -30.05 -28.96
C LEU A 11 -23.06 -29.86 -29.54
N PHE A 12 -23.06 -29.15 -30.66
CA PHE A 12 -22.08 -28.12 -30.98
C PHE A 12 -22.14 -26.99 -29.92
N ALA A 13 -21.56 -27.20 -28.72
CA ALA A 13 -21.30 -26.17 -27.71
C ALA A 13 -20.42 -26.71 -26.57
N ALA A 14 -19.16 -27.01 -26.88
CA ALA A 14 -18.09 -27.03 -25.88
C ALA A 14 -16.89 -26.36 -26.55
N LEU A 15 -16.96 -25.03 -26.56
CA LEU A 15 -15.90 -24.16 -27.03
C LEU A 15 -14.60 -24.47 -26.28
N ALA A 16 -13.54 -24.61 -27.06
CA ALA A 16 -12.18 -24.16 -26.78
C ALA A 16 -11.87 -23.81 -25.31
N VAL A 17 -11.29 -24.74 -24.58
CA VAL A 17 -10.35 -24.38 -23.51
C VAL A 17 -8.99 -24.18 -24.18
N SER A 18 -8.93 -23.14 -25.00
CA SER A 18 -7.69 -22.60 -25.53
C SER A 18 -6.92 -21.95 -24.39
N LEU A 19 -5.62 -22.25 -24.38
CA LEU A 19 -4.58 -21.59 -23.63
C LEU A 19 -4.65 -20.06 -23.81
N SER A 20 -5.31 -19.37 -22.88
CA SER A 20 -5.01 -17.98 -22.54
C SER A 20 -3.98 -18.03 -21.41
N SER A 21 -2.68 -18.08 -21.70
CA SER A 21 -1.88 -16.88 -21.98
C SER A 21 -2.60 -15.66 -21.44
N CYS A 22 -2.34 -15.35 -20.17
CA CYS A 22 -2.77 -14.10 -19.56
C CYS A 22 -2.24 -13.00 -20.48
N SER A 23 -3.16 -12.40 -21.21
CA SER A 23 -2.93 -11.17 -21.95
C SER A 23 -2.33 -10.18 -20.98
N SER A 24 -1.25 -9.54 -21.43
CA SER A 24 -0.94 -8.15 -21.11
C SER A 24 -2.20 -7.36 -20.77
N ASP A 25 -2.14 -6.60 -19.68
CA ASP A 25 -3.24 -5.95 -18.93
C ASP A 25 -3.76 -6.74 -17.72
N GLY A 26 -2.83 -6.97 -16.79
CA GLY A 26 -3.12 -7.25 -15.39
C GLY A 26 -2.31 -6.29 -14.52
N GLY A 27 -2.48 -4.98 -14.73
CA GLY A 27 -1.96 -3.98 -13.80
C GLY A 27 -2.51 -4.31 -12.42
N SER A 28 -1.58 -4.61 -11.50
CA SER A 28 -1.86 -4.90 -10.09
C SER A 28 -2.92 -3.94 -9.57
N GLY A 29 -4.03 -4.50 -9.09
CA GLY A 29 -5.19 -3.77 -8.56
C GLY A 29 -4.90 -3.07 -7.24
N GLY A 30 -3.87 -2.21 -7.21
CA GLY A 30 -3.66 -1.23 -6.16
C GLY A 30 -4.62 -0.07 -6.42
N GLY A 31 -5.38 0.32 -5.39
CA GLY A 31 -6.28 1.47 -5.48
C GLY A 31 -5.56 2.66 -6.10
N THR A 32 -6.21 3.40 -7.00
CA THR A 32 -5.60 4.59 -7.58
C THR A 32 -5.86 5.74 -6.63
N ALA A 33 -4.83 6.16 -5.87
CA ALA A 33 -4.88 7.39 -5.08
C ALA A 33 -5.16 8.58 -6.01
N GLY A 34 -6.04 9.48 -5.57
CA GLY A 34 -6.21 10.78 -6.23
C GLY A 34 -4.93 11.62 -6.12
N ALA A 35 -4.78 12.61 -6.99
CA ALA A 35 -3.68 13.56 -6.89
C ALA A 35 -3.64 14.21 -5.50
N GLY A 36 -2.46 14.33 -4.92
CA GLY A 36 -2.25 14.83 -3.56
C GLY A 36 -2.63 13.88 -2.44
N THR A 37 -2.97 12.61 -2.68
CA THR A 37 -3.53 11.75 -1.61
C THR A 37 -2.70 10.50 -1.36
N ILE A 38 -2.82 10.00 -0.13
CA ILE A 38 -2.52 8.61 0.23
C ILE A 38 -3.86 7.92 0.49
N LYS A 39 -4.03 6.71 -0.02
CA LYS A 39 -5.22 5.89 0.22
C LYS A 39 -4.83 4.44 0.48
N ALA A 40 -5.25 3.90 1.63
CA ALA A 40 -4.98 2.51 2.02
C ALA A 40 -6.10 1.95 2.89
N LYS A 41 -6.21 0.62 2.97
CA LYS A 41 -7.03 -0.06 3.97
C LYS A 41 -6.20 -0.31 5.21
N VAL A 42 -6.71 0.06 6.37
CA VAL A 42 -6.18 -0.28 7.69
C VAL A 42 -7.13 -1.26 8.33
N ASN A 43 -6.69 -2.50 8.54
CA ASN A 43 -7.53 -3.63 8.96
C ASN A 43 -8.84 -3.72 8.15
N GLY A 44 -8.71 -3.60 6.82
CA GLY A 44 -9.83 -3.66 5.87
C GLY A 44 -10.65 -2.37 5.72
N SER A 45 -10.45 -1.35 6.56
CA SER A 45 -11.19 -0.08 6.50
C SER A 45 -10.39 1.01 5.79
N TRP A 46 -11.01 1.72 4.85
CA TRP A 46 -10.33 2.78 4.10
C TRP A 46 -9.94 3.98 4.97
N VAL A 47 -8.71 4.44 4.79
CA VAL A 47 -8.19 5.72 5.27
C VAL A 47 -7.66 6.48 4.05
N THR A 48 -7.96 7.77 3.97
CA THR A 48 -7.52 8.63 2.87
C THR A 48 -7.04 9.96 3.44
N THR A 49 -5.86 10.39 3.02
CA THR A 49 -5.28 11.68 3.42
C THR A 49 -5.61 12.73 2.36
N PRO A 50 -6.02 13.94 2.73
CA PRO A 50 -6.25 15.03 1.79
C PRO A 50 -4.94 15.69 1.34
N GLU A 51 -4.98 16.30 0.16
CA GLU A 51 -3.87 17.05 -0.46
C GLU A 51 -3.19 18.03 0.48
N LEU A 52 -3.96 18.83 1.22
CA LEU A 52 -3.47 19.84 2.16
C LEU A 52 -2.58 19.30 3.28
N THR A 53 -2.58 17.99 3.51
CA THR A 53 -1.89 17.34 4.63
C THR A 53 -0.97 16.22 4.18
N THR A 54 -0.77 16.10 2.87
CA THR A 54 -0.02 15.01 2.25
C THR A 54 1.13 15.61 1.46
N ALA A 55 2.33 15.12 1.69
CA ALA A 55 3.53 15.62 1.03
C ALA A 55 4.55 14.50 0.86
N ALA A 56 5.42 14.65 -0.14
CA ALA A 56 6.60 13.84 -0.30
C ALA A 56 7.82 14.74 -0.47
N THR A 57 8.94 14.34 0.13
CA THR A 57 10.23 15.04 -0.05
C THR A 57 11.27 14.05 -0.53
N HIS A 58 12.08 14.48 -1.49
CA HIS A 58 13.18 13.68 -2.04
C HIS A 58 14.50 14.41 -1.83
N SER A 59 15.42 13.79 -1.08
CA SER A 59 16.76 14.34 -0.82
C SER A 59 17.82 13.25 -0.94
N GLY A 60 18.66 13.32 -1.97
CA GLY A 60 19.69 12.31 -2.24
C GLY A 60 19.07 10.93 -2.44
N ASN A 61 19.44 9.96 -1.59
CA ASN A 61 18.90 8.60 -1.60
C ASN A 61 17.73 8.40 -0.62
N PHE A 62 17.12 9.48 -0.15
CA PHE A 62 16.02 9.41 0.79
C PHE A 62 14.74 9.96 0.18
N LEU A 63 13.69 9.12 0.15
CA LEU A 63 12.33 9.53 -0.20
C LEU A 63 11.45 9.42 1.04
N HIS A 64 10.86 10.52 1.47
CA HIS A 64 9.87 10.57 2.53
C HIS A 64 8.49 10.80 1.95
N ILE A 65 7.51 10.04 2.40
CA ILE A 65 6.10 10.18 2.04
C ILE A 65 5.32 10.25 3.35
N GLN A 66 4.47 11.26 3.52
CA GLN A 66 3.65 11.40 4.71
C GLN A 66 2.26 11.95 4.38
N GLY A 67 1.27 11.60 5.20
CA GLY A 67 -0.05 12.19 5.13
C GLY A 67 -0.88 11.94 6.38
N THR A 68 -1.76 12.88 6.71
CA THR A 68 -2.65 12.79 7.89
C THR A 68 -4.11 12.95 7.48
N ALA A 69 -4.96 12.00 7.81
CA ALA A 69 -6.41 12.11 7.63
C ALA A 69 -6.98 13.24 8.51
N GLY A 70 -7.92 14.00 7.95
CA GLY A 70 -8.50 15.19 8.59
C GLY A 70 -9.69 14.94 9.52
N ASP A 71 -9.88 13.72 10.03
CA ASP A 71 -10.94 13.39 10.99
C ASP A 71 -10.52 13.69 12.45
N THR A 72 -11.49 13.69 13.37
CA THR A 72 -11.29 13.94 14.81
C THR A 72 -10.41 12.88 15.50
N SER A 73 -10.12 11.79 14.80
CA SER A 73 -9.09 10.82 15.16
C SER A 73 -8.02 10.85 14.08
N SER A 74 -7.06 11.78 14.17
CA SER A 74 -6.09 11.99 13.10
C SER A 74 -5.26 10.73 12.88
N LYS A 75 -5.57 10.01 11.80
CA LYS A 75 -4.84 8.84 11.32
C LYS A 75 -3.74 9.29 10.38
N SER A 76 -2.51 8.83 10.53
CA SER A 76 -1.44 9.24 9.62
C SER A 76 -0.63 8.07 9.09
N PHE A 77 -0.13 8.25 7.87
CA PHE A 77 0.85 7.38 7.24
C PHE A 77 2.19 8.12 7.16
N SER A 78 3.28 7.40 7.40
CA SER A 78 4.62 7.84 7.01
C SER A 78 5.38 6.66 6.44
N VAL A 79 6.03 6.87 5.29
CA VAL A 79 6.86 5.89 4.60
C VAL A 79 8.18 6.56 4.28
N ASN A 80 9.28 5.88 4.61
CA ASN A 80 10.63 6.34 4.33
C ASN A 80 11.31 5.28 3.48
N VAL A 81 11.89 5.68 2.36
CA VAL A 81 12.78 4.84 1.55
C VAL A 81 14.19 5.38 1.74
N ILE A 82 15.03 4.63 2.46
CA ILE A 82 16.36 5.08 2.93
C ILE A 82 17.45 4.88 1.87
N ALA A 83 17.23 3.94 0.96
CA ALA A 83 18.12 3.63 -0.16
C ALA A 83 17.40 3.83 -1.49
N PHE A 84 16.70 4.96 -1.64
CA PHE A 84 15.95 5.31 -2.84
C PHE A 84 16.90 5.50 -4.04
N ASP A 85 16.63 4.78 -5.13
CA ASP A 85 17.37 4.82 -6.39
C ASP A 85 16.47 5.04 -7.62
N GLY A 86 15.17 5.29 -7.40
CA GLY A 86 14.19 5.64 -8.43
C GLY A 86 12.97 4.71 -8.43
N VAL A 87 12.43 4.48 -9.63
CA VAL A 87 11.32 3.53 -9.83
C VAL A 87 11.78 2.13 -9.44
N GLY A 88 11.03 1.49 -8.54
CA GLY A 88 11.43 0.22 -7.97
C GLY A 88 10.59 -0.20 -6.76
N THR A 89 10.87 -1.39 -6.25
CA THR A 89 10.24 -1.95 -5.05
C THR A 89 11.25 -2.00 -3.93
N TYR A 90 10.87 -1.48 -2.77
CA TYR A 90 11.70 -1.36 -1.59
C TYR A 90 11.07 -2.13 -0.44
N ASP A 91 11.77 -3.15 0.02
CA ASP A 91 11.29 -4.02 1.10
C ASP A 91 11.24 -3.27 2.43
N ILE A 92 10.17 -3.51 3.19
CA ILE A 92 10.04 -3.09 4.59
C ILE A 92 10.41 -4.29 5.47
N GLY A 93 11.57 -4.18 6.11
CA GLY A 93 12.22 -5.31 6.75
C GLY A 93 12.93 -6.25 5.77
N GLY A 94 13.52 -7.31 6.29
CA GLY A 94 14.35 -8.24 5.53
C GLY A 94 15.75 -7.68 5.24
N GLY A 95 16.45 -8.30 4.29
CA GLY A 95 17.83 -7.97 3.96
C GLY A 95 18.84 -8.38 5.04
N VAL A 96 20.10 -7.96 4.85
CA VAL A 96 21.23 -8.38 5.72
C VAL A 96 21.15 -7.85 7.15
N SER A 97 20.45 -6.74 7.38
CA SER A 97 20.28 -6.09 8.68
C SER A 97 18.87 -6.24 9.28
N GLY A 98 17.93 -6.87 8.55
CA GLY A 98 16.52 -6.93 8.93
C GLY A 98 15.77 -5.61 8.76
N LEU A 99 16.41 -4.54 8.28
CA LEU A 99 15.78 -3.22 8.14
C LEU A 99 15.08 -3.03 6.79
N GLY A 100 15.42 -3.83 5.78
CA GLY A 100 15.00 -3.58 4.40
C GLY A 100 15.60 -2.28 3.82
N ALA A 101 14.97 -1.77 2.75
CA ALA A 101 15.31 -0.49 2.14
C ALA A 101 14.30 0.62 2.49
N ALA A 102 13.22 0.26 3.17
CA ALA A 102 12.17 1.17 3.60
C ALA A 102 11.66 0.86 5.02
N ASN A 103 11.11 1.87 5.68
CA ASN A 103 10.36 1.72 6.92
C ASN A 103 9.05 2.51 6.83
N ALA A 104 8.03 2.06 7.54
CA ALA A 104 6.72 2.67 7.51
C ALA A 104 6.09 2.72 8.89
N THR A 105 5.25 3.73 9.11
CA THR A 105 4.47 3.88 10.34
C THR A 105 3.03 4.23 10.00
N TYR A 106 2.12 3.76 10.85
CA TYR A 106 0.75 4.22 10.92
C TYR A 106 0.49 4.72 12.33
N ASN A 107 -0.13 5.89 12.46
CA ASN A 107 -0.42 6.50 13.76
C ASN A 107 -1.91 6.79 13.89
N GLU A 108 -2.43 6.73 15.11
CA GLU A 108 -3.78 7.18 15.47
C GLU A 108 -3.67 8.14 16.65
N THR A 109 -4.22 9.35 16.51
CA THR A 109 -4.38 10.31 17.60
C THR A 109 -5.85 10.51 17.88
N ILE A 110 -6.33 10.16 19.07
CA ILE A 110 -7.69 10.47 19.51
C ILE A 110 -7.64 11.77 20.31
N VAL A 111 -8.09 12.86 19.69
CA VAL A 111 -8.01 14.19 20.31
C VAL A 111 -9.02 14.32 21.44
N ASN A 112 -8.54 14.62 22.64
CA ASN A 112 -9.39 15.01 23.75
C ASN A 112 -9.73 16.50 23.62
N ILE A 113 -10.92 16.80 23.07
CA ILE A 113 -11.37 18.17 22.79
C ILE A 113 -11.47 19.01 24.08
N SER A 114 -11.79 18.39 25.21
CA SER A 114 -11.93 19.08 26.50
C SER A 114 -10.58 19.33 27.20
N ASN A 115 -9.55 18.54 26.88
CA ASN A 115 -8.19 18.72 27.36
C ASN A 115 -7.18 18.17 26.33
N PRO A 116 -6.72 19.00 25.37
CA PRO A 116 -5.84 18.54 24.30
C PRO A 116 -4.54 17.89 24.77
N MET A 117 -4.04 18.26 25.96
CA MET A 117 -2.84 17.67 26.56
C MET A 117 -3.04 16.23 27.05
N ALA A 118 -4.27 15.76 27.11
CA ALA A 118 -4.65 14.39 27.49
C ALA A 118 -5.24 13.61 26.30
N SER A 119 -4.74 13.88 25.10
CA SER A 119 -5.10 13.11 23.89
C SER A 119 -4.35 11.78 23.89
N ASP A 120 -5.01 10.73 23.41
CA ASP A 120 -4.38 9.42 23.27
C ASP A 120 -3.63 9.33 21.94
N TYR A 121 -2.44 8.76 21.97
CA TYR A 121 -1.60 8.55 20.81
C TYR A 121 -1.18 7.09 20.72
N SER A 122 -1.25 6.52 19.52
CA SER A 122 -0.78 5.16 19.25
C SER A 122 -0.01 5.13 17.95
N ASN A 123 1.12 4.40 17.96
CA ASN A 123 2.02 4.26 16.82
C ASN A 123 2.27 2.78 16.52
N TRP A 124 2.08 2.40 15.28
CA TRP A 124 2.47 1.10 14.74
C TRP A 124 3.59 1.31 13.74
N SER A 125 4.71 0.62 13.93
CA SER A 125 5.88 0.73 13.04
C SER A 125 6.24 -0.60 12.38
N ALA A 126 6.89 -0.48 11.22
CA ALA A 126 7.46 -1.56 10.45
C ALA A 126 8.85 -1.14 9.92
N PRO A 127 9.84 -2.05 9.91
CA PRO A 127 9.77 -3.43 10.39
C PRO A 127 9.76 -3.55 11.93
N TYR A 128 9.47 -4.75 12.43
CA TYR A 128 9.43 -5.08 13.86
C TYR A 128 9.98 -6.50 14.12
N ASP A 129 10.09 -6.91 15.39
CA ASP A 129 10.48 -8.27 15.84
C ASP A 129 11.70 -8.88 15.13
N GLY A 130 12.81 -8.13 15.06
CA GLY A 130 14.07 -8.62 14.48
C GLY A 130 14.15 -8.50 12.96
N GLY A 131 13.15 -7.90 12.33
CA GLY A 131 13.32 -7.39 10.97
C GLY A 131 13.02 -8.38 9.87
N ALA A 132 12.06 -9.29 10.05
CA ALA A 132 11.53 -10.05 8.92
C ALA A 132 10.88 -9.10 7.89
N LYS A 133 10.82 -9.51 6.61
CA LYS A 133 10.08 -8.74 5.60
C LYS A 133 8.59 -8.78 5.95
N VAL A 134 7.98 -7.61 6.14
CA VAL A 134 6.56 -7.45 6.56
C VAL A 134 5.75 -6.62 5.57
N GLY A 135 6.38 -6.14 4.51
CA GLY A 135 5.75 -5.29 3.51
C GLY A 135 6.74 -4.82 2.45
N GLU A 136 6.24 -3.98 1.56
CA GLU A 136 7.06 -3.26 0.59
C GLU A 136 6.35 -1.98 0.16
N VAL A 137 7.16 -1.03 -0.34
CA VAL A 137 6.69 0.14 -1.07
C VAL A 137 7.21 0.05 -2.51
N THR A 138 6.33 0.24 -3.48
CA THR A 138 6.69 0.27 -4.89
C THR A 138 6.48 1.67 -5.42
N VAL A 139 7.55 2.31 -5.89
CA VAL A 139 7.50 3.58 -6.61
C VAL A 139 7.38 3.26 -8.09
N THR A 140 6.28 3.67 -8.71
CA THR A 140 5.98 3.41 -10.13
C THR A 140 6.27 4.62 -11.02
N GLU A 141 6.30 5.82 -10.44
CA GLU A 141 6.61 7.06 -11.14
C GLU A 141 7.31 8.02 -10.17
N ILE A 142 8.38 8.66 -10.65
CA ILE A 142 9.05 9.78 -9.99
C ILE A 142 9.38 10.81 -11.07
N THR A 143 8.97 12.05 -10.86
CA THR A 143 9.29 13.19 -11.73
C THR A 143 9.90 14.31 -10.89
N GLU A 144 10.13 15.48 -11.48
CA GLU A 144 10.57 16.66 -10.71
C GLU A 144 9.50 17.18 -9.75
N THR A 145 8.22 16.85 -9.97
CA THR A 145 7.09 17.47 -9.25
C THR A 145 6.16 16.45 -8.60
N ASN A 146 6.32 15.15 -8.85
CA ASN A 146 5.35 14.16 -8.41
C ASN A 146 5.97 12.79 -8.18
N VAL A 147 5.42 12.05 -7.22
CA VAL A 147 5.76 10.66 -6.94
C VAL A 147 4.49 9.80 -6.84
N LYS A 148 4.50 8.63 -7.48
CA LYS A 148 3.39 7.67 -7.46
C LYS A 148 3.86 6.28 -7.10
N GLY A 149 2.95 5.53 -6.49
CA GLY A 149 3.26 4.16 -6.14
C GLY A 149 2.19 3.50 -5.28
N THR A 150 2.55 2.33 -4.80
CA THR A 150 1.74 1.49 -3.93
C THR A 150 2.55 1.03 -2.73
N PHE A 151 1.85 0.60 -1.69
CA PHE A 151 2.48 0.00 -0.52
C PHE A 151 1.54 -0.97 0.17
N TYR A 152 2.11 -1.95 0.85
CA TYR A 152 1.44 -2.71 1.88
C TYR A 152 2.45 -3.04 2.96
N PHE A 153 1.98 -3.13 4.20
CA PHE A 153 2.80 -3.60 5.30
C PHE A 153 1.94 -4.02 6.48
N THR A 154 2.45 -4.93 7.29
CA THR A 154 1.98 -5.09 8.66
C THR A 154 2.88 -4.27 9.57
N ALA A 155 2.29 -3.55 10.52
CA ALA A 155 3.02 -2.80 11.55
C ALA A 155 2.59 -3.22 12.94
N LYS A 156 3.49 -3.05 13.92
CA LYS A 156 3.29 -3.45 15.30
C LYS A 156 3.48 -2.27 16.25
N ASN A 157 2.63 -2.17 17.26
CA ASN A 157 2.80 -1.24 18.36
C ASN A 157 3.64 -1.91 19.45
N THR A 158 4.71 -1.25 19.89
CA THR A 158 5.65 -1.80 20.88
C THR A 158 5.10 -1.81 22.30
N ASP A 159 4.11 -0.97 22.59
CA ASP A 159 3.56 -0.78 23.93
C ASP A 159 2.59 -1.90 24.29
N ASP A 160 1.74 -2.33 23.34
CA ASP A 160 0.68 -3.32 23.57
C ASP A 160 0.79 -4.57 22.68
N ASN A 161 1.79 -4.65 21.79
CA ASN A 161 2.00 -5.71 20.81
C ASN A 161 0.86 -5.89 19.78
N SER A 162 -0.09 -4.96 19.70
CA SER A 162 -1.13 -4.98 18.68
C SER A 162 -0.55 -4.75 17.29
N THR A 163 -1.20 -5.31 16.27
CA THR A 163 -0.79 -5.17 14.88
C THR A 163 -1.86 -4.48 14.04
N LYS A 164 -1.43 -3.72 13.03
CA LYS A 164 -2.29 -3.16 11.99
C LYS A 164 -1.82 -3.71 10.65
N GLU A 165 -2.76 -4.23 9.87
CA GLU A 165 -2.55 -4.65 8.49
C GLU A 165 -2.92 -3.49 7.57
N ILE A 166 -1.93 -2.98 6.83
CA ILE A 166 -2.10 -1.92 5.85
C ILE A 166 -2.02 -2.55 4.46
N THR A 167 -3.15 -2.54 3.75
CA THR A 167 -3.31 -3.17 2.43
C THR A 167 -3.85 -2.19 1.41
N GLU A 168 -3.70 -2.54 0.12
CA GLU A 168 -4.20 -1.73 -1.01
C GLU A 168 -3.74 -0.27 -0.92
N GLY A 169 -2.56 -0.03 -0.34
CA GLY A 169 -1.98 1.28 -0.17
C GLY A 169 -1.51 1.85 -1.51
N SER A 170 -1.77 3.13 -1.70
CA SER A 170 -1.43 3.87 -2.90
C SER A 170 -1.18 5.34 -2.57
N PHE A 171 -0.32 5.97 -3.36
CA PHE A 171 -0.02 7.38 -3.26
C PHE A 171 0.19 8.00 -4.64
N ASN A 172 -0.18 9.27 -4.76
CA ASN A 172 0.08 10.12 -5.90
C ASN A 172 0.23 11.55 -5.36
N ILE A 173 1.46 11.97 -5.09
CA ILE A 173 1.73 13.13 -4.22
C ILE A 173 2.71 14.07 -4.91
N PRO A 174 2.48 15.40 -4.81
CA PRO A 174 3.49 16.39 -5.17
C PRO A 174 4.81 16.18 -4.42
N LEU A 175 5.92 16.36 -5.12
CA LEU A 175 7.24 16.45 -4.50
C LEU A 175 7.52 17.90 -4.10
N GLU A 176 7.99 18.07 -2.88
CA GLU A 176 8.46 19.33 -2.28
C GLU A 176 9.99 19.32 -2.10
#